data_AF-M9Z0N9-F1
#
_entry.id   AF-M9Z0N9-F1
#
_cell.length_a   1.000
_cell.length_b   1.000
_cell.length_c   1.000
_cell.angle_alpha   90.00
_cell.angle_beta   90.00
_cell.angle_gamma   90.00
#
_symmetry.space_group_name_H-M   'P 1'
#
loop_
_entity.id
_entity.type
_entity.pdbx_description
1 polymer ?
#
loop_
_entity_poly.entity_id
_entity_poly.type
_entity_poly.pdbx_seq_one_letter_code
_entity_poly.pdbx_strand_id
1 'polypeptide(L)'
;MAVTNAMEKTRLSLHHLGKLVFSQCAELINPTMNRGLPPSLAATDPSLNYHAKGIDIASAAYVAELGYLANPVSTHIQSAEMHNQAINSMALVSGRATITSLEVLSLLISSYLYAI
;
A
#
# COMPACT_ATOMS: atom_id res chain seq x y z
N MET A 1 9.38 24.26 3.13
CA MET A 1 9.41 22.82 2.79
C MET A 1 8.10 22.37 2.11
N ALA A 2 7.71 22.99 1.00
CA ALA A 2 6.40 22.72 0.38
C ALA A 2 6.32 21.33 -0.27
N VAL A 3 7.33 20.94 -1.06
CA VAL A 3 7.36 19.64 -1.75
C VAL A 3 7.35 18.48 -0.77
N THR A 4 8.16 18.54 0.30
CA THR A 4 8.16 17.52 1.36
C THR A 4 6.80 17.35 2.01
N ASN A 5 6.12 18.46 2.33
CA ASN A 5 4.79 18.43 2.91
C ASN A 5 3.78 17.73 2.00
N ALA A 6 3.83 18.03 0.70
CA ALA A 6 2.98 17.37 -0.29
C ALA A 6 3.29 15.86 -0.37
N MET A 7 4.56 15.48 -0.52
CA MET A 7 4.96 14.07 -0.68
C MET A 7 4.62 13.21 0.54
N GLU A 8 4.86 13.69 1.75
CA GLU A 8 4.55 12.92 2.97
C GLU A 8 3.05 12.71 3.17
N LYS A 9 2.24 13.76 2.93
CA LYS A 9 0.77 13.64 3.01
C LYS A 9 0.22 12.72 1.92
N THR A 10 0.74 12.84 0.69
CA THR A 10 0.38 11.94 -0.41
C THR A 10 0.71 10.51 -0.03
N ARG A 11 1.93 10.23 0.46
CA ARG A 11 2.36 8.87 0.81
C ARG A 11 1.54 8.25 1.92
N LEU A 12 1.21 9.00 2.97
CA LEU A 12 0.29 8.55 4.01
C LEU A 12 -1.11 8.26 3.44
N SER A 13 -1.60 9.11 2.54
CA SER A 13 -2.90 8.89 1.88
C SER A 13 -2.91 7.65 1.00
N LEU A 14 -1.81 7.33 0.31
CA LEU A 14 -1.66 6.09 -0.46
C LEU A 14 -1.77 4.85 0.43
N HIS A 15 -1.16 4.87 1.63
CA HIS A 15 -1.34 3.79 2.60
C HIS A 15 -2.79 3.63 3.04
N HIS A 16 -3.49 4.73 3.36
CA HIS A 16 -4.91 4.67 3.72
C HIS A 16 -5.78 4.15 2.59
N LEU A 17 -5.51 4.54 1.34
CA LEU A 17 -6.20 4.00 0.17
C LEU A 17 -5.94 2.50 0.05
N GLY A 18 -4.67 2.07 0.18
CA GLY A 18 -4.33 0.65 0.18
C GLY A 18 -5.04 -0.13 1.29
N LYS A 19 -5.17 0.45 2.49
CA LYS A 19 -5.92 -0.19 3.58
C LYS A 19 -7.39 -0.39 3.24
N LEU A 20 -8.04 0.61 2.61
CA LEU A 20 -9.42 0.50 2.14
C LEU A 20 -9.57 -0.63 1.10
N VAL A 21 -8.72 -0.62 0.07
CA VAL A 21 -8.76 -1.63 -1.02
C VAL A 21 -8.51 -3.03 -0.48
N PHE A 22 -7.57 -3.20 0.44
CA PHE A 22 -7.32 -4.49 1.10
C PHE A 22 -8.52 -4.97 1.89
N SER A 23 -9.17 -4.11 2.69
CA SER A 23 -10.37 -4.49 3.43
C SER A 23 -11.50 -4.94 2.50
N GLN A 24 -11.69 -4.27 1.36
CA GLN A 24 -12.67 -4.68 0.35
C GLN A 24 -12.32 -6.01 -0.29
N CYS A 25 -11.06 -6.22 -0.65
CA CYS A 25 -10.56 -7.48 -1.22
C CYS A 25 -10.74 -8.66 -0.26
N ALA A 26 -10.37 -8.47 1.01
CA ALA A 26 -10.50 -9.50 2.04
C ALA A 26 -11.97 -9.87 2.30
N GLU A 27 -12.87 -8.89 2.32
CA GLU A 27 -14.31 -9.14 2.43
C GLU A 27 -14.85 -9.94 1.23
N LEU A 28 -14.43 -9.58 0.01
CA LEU A 28 -14.84 -10.25 -1.23
C LEU A 28 -14.38 -11.72 -1.31
N ILE A 29 -13.14 -11.99 -0.89
CA ILE A 29 -12.53 -13.34 -0.97
C ILE A 29 -13.09 -14.27 0.11
N ASN A 30 -13.53 -13.72 1.25
CA ASN A 30 -13.99 -14.49 2.39
C ASN A 30 -15.45 -15.00 2.22
N PRO A 31 -15.69 -16.33 2.12
CA PRO A 31 -17.02 -16.88 1.94
C PRO A 31 -18.00 -16.61 3.09
N THR A 32 -17.50 -16.25 4.29
CA THR A 32 -18.38 -15.90 5.41
C THR A 32 -18.90 -14.46 5.35
N MET A 33 -18.36 -13.63 4.45
CA MET A 33 -18.68 -12.20 4.35
C MET A 33 -19.18 -11.80 2.95
N ASN A 34 -18.76 -12.52 1.89
CA ASN A 34 -18.93 -12.14 0.49
C ASN A 34 -20.32 -12.43 -0.13
N ARG A 35 -21.35 -12.63 0.70
CA ARG A 35 -22.77 -12.78 0.29
C ARG A 35 -23.03 -13.91 -0.72
N GLY A 36 -22.35 -15.04 -0.56
CA GLY A 36 -22.64 -16.27 -1.32
C GLY A 36 -21.75 -16.51 -2.53
N LEU A 37 -20.67 -15.73 -2.69
CA LEU A 37 -19.64 -16.05 -3.67
C LEU A 37 -18.84 -17.30 -3.23
N PRO A 38 -18.29 -18.08 -4.17
CA PRO A 38 -17.50 -19.26 -3.84
C PRO A 38 -16.28 -18.92 -2.95
N PRO A 39 -15.85 -19.83 -2.07
CA PRO A 39 -14.63 -19.66 -1.29
C PRO A 39 -13.43 -19.34 -2.17
N SER A 40 -12.68 -18.28 -1.82
CA SER A 40 -11.53 -17.83 -2.60
C SER A 40 -11.84 -17.53 -4.07
N LEU A 41 -13.11 -17.25 -4.41
CA LEU A 41 -13.58 -16.97 -5.76
C LEU A 41 -13.32 -18.12 -6.75
N ALA A 42 -13.33 -19.37 -6.26
CA ALA A 42 -13.13 -20.55 -7.09
C ALA A 42 -14.28 -20.76 -8.10
N ALA A 43 -13.94 -20.93 -9.39
CA ALA A 43 -14.92 -21.21 -10.44
C ALA A 43 -15.37 -22.69 -10.49
N THR A 44 -14.61 -23.59 -9.85
CA THR A 44 -14.84 -25.03 -9.81
C THR A 44 -14.81 -25.52 -8.36
N ASP A 45 -14.84 -26.84 -8.12
CA ASP A 45 -14.83 -27.43 -6.78
C ASP A 45 -13.75 -26.79 -5.87
N PRO A 46 -14.16 -26.07 -4.81
CA PRO A 46 -13.25 -25.39 -3.89
C PRO A 46 -12.30 -26.34 -3.13
N SER A 47 -12.56 -27.66 -3.12
CA SER A 47 -11.67 -28.64 -2.50
C SER A 47 -10.32 -28.75 -3.24
N LEU A 48 -10.29 -28.41 -4.52
CA LEU A 48 -9.12 -28.50 -5.41
C LEU A 48 -8.74 -27.17 -6.05
N ASN A 49 -9.58 -26.14 -5.93
CA ASN A 49 -9.34 -24.82 -6.54
C ASN A 49 -9.36 -23.72 -5.47
N TYR A 50 -8.19 -23.12 -5.22
CA TYR A 50 -8.01 -22.04 -4.23
C TYR A 50 -7.83 -20.65 -4.86
N HIS A 51 -8.14 -20.51 -6.15
CA HIS A 51 -8.05 -19.31 -6.99
C HIS A 51 -7.40 -18.05 -6.35
N ALA A 52 -8.17 -17.21 -5.64
CA ALA A 52 -7.72 -15.93 -5.11
C ALA A 52 -7.05 -15.98 -3.72
N LYS A 53 -6.83 -17.18 -3.15
CA LYS A 53 -6.17 -17.33 -1.83
C LYS A 53 -4.76 -16.72 -1.81
N GLY A 54 -3.99 -16.89 -2.89
CA GLY A 54 -2.66 -16.29 -3.01
C GLY A 54 -2.71 -14.76 -3.13
N ILE A 55 -3.76 -14.23 -3.76
CA ILE A 55 -3.99 -12.79 -3.88
C ILE A 55 -4.27 -12.17 -2.51
N ASP A 56 -5.07 -12.83 -1.67
CA ASP A 56 -5.33 -12.37 -0.30
C ASP A 56 -4.03 -12.22 0.51
N ILE A 57 -3.16 -13.25 0.46
CA ILE A 57 -1.83 -13.23 1.10
C ILE A 57 -0.96 -12.09 0.55
N ALA A 58 -0.89 -11.95 -0.76
CA ALA A 58 -0.09 -10.90 -1.41
C ALA A 58 -0.61 -9.50 -1.05
N SER A 59 -1.93 -9.30 -1.04
CA SER A 59 -2.58 -8.03 -0.71
C SER A 59 -2.28 -7.57 0.72
N ALA A 60 -2.21 -8.51 1.67
CA ALA A 60 -1.78 -8.24 3.04
C ALA A 60 -0.32 -7.77 3.10
N ALA A 61 0.57 -8.40 2.33
CA ALA A 61 1.98 -8.01 2.24
C ALA A 61 2.14 -6.59 1.67
N TYR A 62 1.44 -6.27 0.57
CA TYR A 62 1.49 -4.94 -0.04
C TYR A 62 1.03 -3.84 0.93
N VAL A 63 -0.06 -4.07 1.68
CA VAL A 63 -0.53 -3.09 2.66
C VAL A 63 0.41 -2.93 3.86
N ALA A 64 1.05 -4.01 4.29
CA ALA A 64 2.07 -3.93 5.35
C ALA A 64 3.26 -3.07 4.90
N GLU A 65 3.75 -3.28 3.66
CA GLU A 65 4.82 -2.49 3.07
C GLU A 65 4.41 -1.02 2.90
N LEU A 66 3.20 -0.74 2.41
CA LEU A 66 2.66 0.63 2.36
C LEU A 66 2.65 1.31 3.74
N GLY A 67 2.33 0.56 4.80
CA GLY A 67 2.33 1.07 6.17
C GLY A 67 3.74 1.46 6.64
N TYR A 68 4.75 0.67 6.29
CA TYR A 68 6.14 1.01 6.56
C TYR A 68 6.60 2.25 5.76
N LEU A 69 6.26 2.32 4.48
CA LEU A 69 6.64 3.45 3.61
C LEU A 69 5.97 4.76 4.01
N ALA A 70 4.81 4.72 4.67
CA ALA A 70 4.07 5.90 5.11
C ALA A 70 4.80 6.78 6.15
N ASN A 71 5.87 6.28 6.77
CA ASN A 71 6.64 7.04 7.76
C ASN A 71 7.24 8.34 7.15
N PRO A 72 7.27 9.45 7.91
CA PRO A 72 7.83 10.71 7.44
C PRO A 72 9.36 10.64 7.33
N VAL A 73 9.90 11.18 6.24
CA VAL A 73 11.33 11.33 6.00
C VAL A 73 11.85 12.61 6.67
N SER A 74 11.01 13.63 6.79
CA SER A 74 11.32 14.94 7.36
C SER A 74 11.77 14.91 8.83
N THR A 75 11.48 13.82 9.56
CA THR A 75 11.97 13.62 10.93
C THR A 75 13.44 13.20 11.00
N HIS A 76 14.08 12.90 9.86
CA HIS A 76 15.45 12.39 9.78
C HIS A 76 16.46 13.43 9.25
N ILE A 77 16.09 14.72 9.25
CA ILE A 77 16.96 15.80 8.79
C ILE A 77 18.29 15.77 9.55
N GLN A 78 19.39 15.86 8.81
CA GLN A 78 20.74 16.03 9.33
C GLN A 78 21.24 17.44 9.03
N SER A 79 22.07 17.96 9.92
CA SER A 79 22.77 19.20 9.67
C SER A 79 23.85 18.98 8.61
N ALA A 80 23.68 19.61 7.44
CA ALA A 80 24.59 19.46 6.31
C ALA A 80 25.49 20.70 6.16
N GLU A 81 26.58 20.52 5.39
CA GLU A 81 27.45 21.60 4.91
C GLU A 81 27.97 22.50 6.06
N MET A 82 28.74 21.90 6.98
CA MET A 82 29.34 22.60 8.14
C MET A 82 28.33 23.40 8.98
N HIS A 83 27.11 22.88 9.15
CA HIS A 83 25.98 23.54 9.84
C HIS A 83 25.34 24.74 9.14
N ASN A 84 25.77 25.12 7.93
CA ASN A 84 25.08 26.13 7.14
C ASN A 84 23.68 25.66 6.69
N GLN A 85 23.50 24.35 6.51
CA GLN A 85 22.22 23.72 6.17
C GLN A 85 21.72 22.83 7.32
N ALA A 86 21.64 23.42 8.52
CA ALA A 86 21.10 22.76 9.71
C ALA A 86 19.64 22.29 9.53
N ILE A 87 18.88 22.96 8.65
CA ILE A 87 17.53 22.57 8.24
C ILE A 87 17.51 22.47 6.71
N ASN A 88 17.04 21.34 6.20
CA ASN A 88 16.88 21.10 4.76
C ASN A 88 15.60 20.28 4.52
N SER A 89 15.12 20.28 3.27
CA SER A 89 13.75 19.81 3.01
C SER A 89 13.61 18.30 2.90
N MET A 90 14.67 17.56 2.55
CA MET A 90 14.58 16.14 2.17
C MET A 90 13.55 15.84 1.05
N ALA A 91 13.17 16.85 0.26
CA ALA A 91 12.04 16.77 -0.67
C ALA A 91 12.17 15.65 -1.71
N LEU A 92 13.34 15.51 -2.34
CA LEU A 92 13.57 14.47 -3.35
C LEU A 92 13.56 13.06 -2.74
N VAL A 93 14.07 12.90 -1.51
CA VAL A 93 14.04 11.62 -0.79
C VAL A 93 12.61 11.22 -0.47
N SER A 94 11.81 12.17 0.04
CA SER A 94 10.37 11.95 0.28
C SER A 94 9.62 11.65 -1.03
N GLY A 95 9.96 12.33 -2.13
CA GLY A 95 9.40 12.06 -3.45
C GLY A 95 9.66 10.62 -3.92
N ARG A 96 10.90 10.14 -3.81
CA ARG A 96 11.27 8.76 -4.17
C ARG A 96 10.52 7.72 -3.35
N ALA A 97 10.42 7.89 -2.02
CA ALA A 97 9.64 7.00 -1.17
C ALA A 97 8.14 6.98 -1.55
N THR A 98 7.62 8.12 -2.01
CA THR A 98 6.22 8.24 -2.46
C THR A 98 5.99 7.51 -3.79
N ILE A 99 6.96 7.55 -4.71
CA ILE A 99 6.91 6.76 -5.96
C ILE A 99 6.91 5.26 -5.65
N THR A 100 7.79 4.79 -4.76
CA THR A 100 7.77 3.37 -4.35
C THR A 100 6.43 2.97 -3.73
N SER A 101 5.82 3.84 -2.91
CA SER A 101 4.48 3.58 -2.37
C SER A 101 3.41 3.49 -3.46
N LEU A 102 3.54 4.28 -4.53
CA LEU A 102 2.62 4.25 -5.66
C LEU A 102 2.77 2.94 -6.47
N GLU A 103 3.99 2.43 -6.63
CA GLU A 103 4.24 1.12 -7.26
C GLU A 103 3.62 -0.03 -6.45
N VAL A 104 3.83 -0.05 -5.13
CA VAL A 104 3.24 -1.06 -4.24
C VAL A 104 1.71 -0.97 -4.24
N LEU A 105 1.15 0.24 -4.20
CA LEU A 105 -0.30 0.42 -4.30
C LEU A 105 -0.84 -0.06 -5.66
N SER A 106 -0.08 0.12 -6.74
CA SER A 106 -0.48 -0.35 -8.07
C SER A 106 -0.55 -1.87 -8.11
N LEU A 107 0.38 -2.59 -7.46
CA LEU A 107 0.29 -4.04 -7.28
C LEU A 107 -1.02 -4.42 -6.58
N LEU A 108 -1.32 -3.79 -5.44
CA LEU A 108 -2.55 -4.05 -4.69
C LEU A 108 -3.83 -3.79 -5.51
N ILE A 109 -3.90 -2.64 -6.19
CA ILE A 109 -5.07 -2.28 -7.02
C ILE A 109 -5.21 -3.27 -8.18
N SER A 110 -4.11 -3.67 -8.82
CA SER A 110 -4.16 -4.65 -9.92
C SER A 110 -4.63 -6.03 -9.44
N SER A 111 -4.19 -6.46 -8.25
CA SER A 111 -4.65 -7.70 -7.62
C SER A 111 -6.14 -7.64 -7.27
N TYR A 112 -6.61 -6.50 -6.77
CA TYR A 112 -8.04 -6.29 -6.49
C TYR A 112 -8.87 -6.26 -7.77
N LEU A 113 -8.41 -5.58 -8.83
CA LEU A 113 -9.06 -5.55 -10.14
C LEU A 113 -9.15 -6.93 -10.79
N TYR A 114 -8.19 -7.81 -10.53
CA TYR A 114 -8.26 -9.19 -10.99
C TYR A 114 -9.31 -10.02 -10.23
N ALA A 115 -9.53 -9.70 -8.95
CA ALA A 115 -10.43 -10.45 -8.07
C ALA A 115 -11.91 -10.03 -8.19
N ILE A 116 -12.21 -8.78 -8.57
CA ILE A 116 -13.59 -8.29 -8.76
C ILE A 116 -14.16 -8.63 -10.14
#